data_AF-A0A496CHH6-F1
#
_entry.id   AF-A0A496CHH6-F1
#
_cell.length_a   1.000
_cell.length_b   1.000
_cell.length_c   1.000
_cell.angle_alpha   90.00
_cell.angle_beta   90.00
_cell.angle_gamma   90.00
#
_symmetry.space_group_name_H-M   'P 1'
#
loop_
_entity.id
_entity.type
_entity.pdbx_description
1 polymer ?
#
loop_
_entity_poly.entity_id
_entity_poly.type
_entity_poly.pdbx_seq_one_letter_code
_entity_poly.pdbx_strand_id
1 'polypeptide(L)'
;MKYITITIILLFTSCSFHEDRTEKKIIPISKAVGSGEILNLSDYAKSVKYIPLETTDSILIGRLTNAIPIGNKYLIGDAPLGYTSKYYLFDEEGNYVIPIGSIGHGPGQYNSIRSVDTDNKNKTILLETIPKCFEYNWDGVLIDEKIKMDSAGYYPFQTMYAGKNLYLSTISSPETREYKAFLYEKEETGLKIIRTYLNYFQREKTGISKGSWGTTDGKIFRGKDQIRYWRAWDDTIFTFNAKQDLEVAYVFDYGKYKAPTEWMFSYRTDQAMVYHIFPEIIMESKNYLFFKFSFGNNAPEKFEYEQRSLNQGSWQTRKRMNVTVCSIFDKNTGKLILLNQPVKHKYLGFRNDLDGGPCFWPKYISAEDEMVTWWTADEFLDIYGQLSNPSAELKSIAEKLNSDDNPVLMVVKLK
;
A
#
# COMPACT_ATOMS: atom_id res chain seq x y z
N MET A 1 69.78 38.03 -12.64
CA MET A 1 68.40 37.68 -12.99
C MET A 1 68.05 36.37 -12.29
N LYS A 2 67.22 36.40 -11.25
CA LYS A 2 66.75 35.21 -10.54
C LYS A 2 65.35 34.87 -11.08
N TYR A 3 65.22 33.70 -11.70
CA TYR A 3 63.94 33.21 -12.22
C TYR A 3 63.10 32.69 -11.05
N ILE A 4 61.88 33.20 -10.90
CA ILE A 4 60.87 32.70 -9.95
C ILE A 4 60.04 31.67 -10.71
N THR A 5 60.16 30.41 -10.31
CA THR A 5 59.34 29.31 -10.84
C THR A 5 58.04 29.28 -10.04
N ILE A 6 56.93 29.67 -10.66
CA ILE A 6 55.58 29.57 -10.08
C ILE A 6 55.05 28.16 -10.37
N THR A 7 55.03 27.31 -9.35
CA THR A 7 54.37 26.01 -9.41
C THR A 7 52.87 26.20 -9.17
N ILE A 8 52.08 26.09 -10.24
CA ILE A 8 50.61 26.08 -10.17
C ILE A 8 50.17 24.73 -9.61
N ILE A 9 49.68 24.74 -8.37
CA ILE A 9 49.04 23.58 -7.73
C ILE A 9 47.60 23.50 -8.25
N LEU A 10 47.35 22.56 -9.17
CA LEU A 10 46.01 22.16 -9.61
C LEU A 10 45.35 21.37 -8.48
N LEU A 11 44.49 22.05 -7.70
CA LEU A 11 43.57 21.42 -6.77
C LEU A 11 42.44 20.74 -7.56
N PHE A 12 42.58 19.45 -7.82
CA PHE A 12 41.47 18.60 -8.24
C PHE A 12 40.57 18.34 -7.03
N THR A 13 39.58 19.20 -6.81
CA THR A 13 38.47 18.88 -5.90
C THR A 13 37.60 17.83 -6.58
N SER A 14 37.76 16.58 -6.17
CA SER A 14 36.89 15.46 -6.51
C SER A 14 35.47 15.74 -6.02
N CYS A 15 34.53 15.87 -6.96
CA CYS A 15 33.09 15.77 -6.71
C CYS A 15 32.72 14.28 -6.54
N SER A 16 32.98 13.70 -5.36
CA SER A 16 32.49 12.36 -5.00
C SER A 16 31.22 12.41 -4.13
N PHE A 17 30.75 13.60 -3.74
CA PHE A 17 29.60 13.74 -2.84
C PHE A 17 28.23 13.68 -3.52
N HIS A 18 28.19 13.74 -4.86
CA HIS A 18 26.92 13.78 -5.61
C HIS A 18 26.46 12.42 -6.14
N GLU A 19 27.39 11.50 -6.46
CA GLU A 19 27.07 10.13 -6.93
C GLU A 19 26.37 9.29 -5.85
N ASP A 20 26.83 9.39 -4.61
CA ASP A 20 26.40 8.53 -3.49
C ASP A 20 24.93 8.77 -3.08
N ARG A 21 24.40 9.99 -3.31
CA ARG A 21 22.97 10.29 -3.08
C ARG A 21 22.08 9.86 -4.24
N THR A 22 22.60 9.87 -5.47
CA THR A 22 21.86 9.43 -6.65
C THR A 22 21.75 7.91 -6.72
N GLU A 23 22.79 7.17 -6.34
CA GLU A 23 22.76 5.70 -6.30
C GLU A 23 21.72 5.16 -5.30
N LYS A 24 21.57 5.80 -4.14
CA LYS A 24 20.58 5.39 -3.11
C LYS A 24 19.11 5.58 -3.52
N LYS A 25 18.85 6.27 -4.64
CA LYS A 25 17.50 6.37 -5.22
C LYS A 25 17.21 5.25 -6.23
N ILE A 26 18.21 4.47 -6.63
CA ILE A 26 18.05 3.39 -7.59
C ILE A 26 17.71 2.10 -6.84
N ILE A 27 16.61 1.45 -7.24
CA ILE A 27 16.21 0.14 -6.73
C ILE A 27 16.73 -0.92 -7.72
N PRO A 28 17.77 -1.69 -7.39
CA PRO A 28 18.53 -2.50 -8.35
C PRO A 28 17.88 -3.86 -8.64
N ILE A 29 16.67 -3.87 -9.22
CA ILE A 29 15.93 -5.09 -9.54
C ILE A 29 16.75 -6.02 -10.44
N SER A 30 17.34 -5.47 -11.50
CA SER A 30 18.13 -6.19 -12.49
C SER A 30 19.25 -7.05 -11.89
N LYS A 31 19.88 -6.56 -10.80
CA LYS A 31 20.98 -7.20 -10.09
C LYS A 31 20.50 -8.18 -9.02
N ALA A 32 19.28 -7.99 -8.50
CA ALA A 32 18.73 -8.81 -7.42
C ALA A 32 18.08 -10.11 -7.93
N VAL A 33 17.55 -10.13 -9.16
CA VAL A 33 16.89 -11.33 -9.72
C VAL A 33 17.86 -12.52 -9.74
N GLY A 34 17.38 -13.67 -9.26
CA GLY A 34 18.17 -14.90 -9.11
C GLY A 34 18.88 -15.03 -7.76
N SER A 35 18.85 -13.99 -6.93
CA SER A 35 19.17 -14.09 -5.50
C SER A 35 17.91 -14.27 -4.67
N GLY A 36 18.07 -14.69 -3.42
CA GLY A 36 16.99 -14.76 -2.46
C GLY A 36 17.46 -15.40 -1.16
N GLU A 37 16.97 -14.88 -0.03
CA GLU A 37 17.28 -15.42 1.29
C GLU A 37 16.04 -15.43 2.19
N ILE A 38 16.01 -16.34 3.18
CA ILE A 38 14.97 -16.34 4.19
C ILE A 38 15.39 -15.33 5.25
N LEU A 39 14.58 -14.28 5.46
CA LEU A 39 14.84 -13.28 6.48
C LEU A 39 14.02 -13.56 7.74
N ASN A 40 14.67 -13.34 8.88
CA ASN A 40 14.03 -13.38 10.19
C ASN A 40 13.34 -12.07 10.51
N LEU A 41 12.19 -12.15 11.16
CA LEU A 41 11.48 -10.98 11.64
C LEU A 41 12.26 -10.29 12.75
N SER A 42 12.93 -11.06 13.60
CA SER A 42 13.74 -10.56 14.72
C SER A 42 14.89 -9.66 14.28
N ASP A 43 15.35 -9.73 13.02
CA ASP A 43 16.39 -8.84 12.49
C ASP A 43 15.87 -7.40 12.30
N TYR A 44 14.58 -7.24 11.99
CA TYR A 44 13.95 -5.98 11.59
C TYR A 44 12.97 -5.42 12.62
N ALA A 45 12.41 -6.28 13.49
CA ALA A 45 11.37 -5.92 14.45
C ALA A 45 11.84 -6.04 15.91
N LYS A 46 11.24 -5.21 16.79
CA LYS A 46 11.44 -5.24 18.25
C LYS A 46 10.43 -6.13 18.96
N SER A 47 9.21 -6.17 18.46
CA SER A 47 8.10 -6.84 19.12
C SER A 47 7.02 -7.25 18.12
N VAL A 48 6.26 -8.25 18.51
CA VAL A 48 5.02 -8.71 17.88
C VAL A 48 3.92 -8.70 18.93
N LYS A 49 2.69 -8.33 18.54
CA LYS A 49 1.47 -8.43 19.34
C LYS A 49 0.35 -9.01 18.47
N TYR A 50 -0.52 -9.82 19.05
CA TYR A 50 -1.72 -10.32 18.39
C TYR A 50 -2.97 -9.71 19.03
N ILE A 51 -3.92 -9.27 18.21
CA ILE A 51 -5.13 -8.58 18.66
C ILE A 51 -6.33 -9.24 18.00
N PRO A 52 -6.99 -10.21 18.66
CA PRO A 52 -8.28 -10.72 18.22
C PRO A 52 -9.31 -9.58 18.26
N LEU A 53 -10.01 -9.34 17.16
CA LEU A 53 -11.07 -8.35 17.14
C LEU A 53 -12.34 -8.92 17.80
N GLU A 54 -12.98 -8.12 18.65
CA GLU A 54 -14.21 -8.49 19.34
C GLU A 54 -15.25 -8.97 18.33
N THR A 55 -15.91 -10.07 18.67
CA THR A 55 -16.96 -10.70 17.86
C THR A 55 -18.25 -10.71 18.65
N THR A 56 -19.28 -10.07 18.10
CA THR A 56 -20.66 -10.16 18.59
C THR A 56 -21.61 -10.20 17.41
N ASP A 57 -22.87 -10.57 17.64
CA ASP A 57 -23.91 -10.56 16.59
C ASP A 57 -24.07 -9.19 15.91
N SER A 58 -23.67 -8.11 16.60
CA SER A 58 -23.75 -6.73 16.09
C SER A 58 -22.48 -6.26 15.36
N ILE A 59 -21.36 -6.97 15.54
CA ILE A 59 -20.06 -6.64 14.95
C ILE A 59 -19.43 -7.89 14.33
N LEU A 60 -19.82 -8.16 13.09
CA LEU A 60 -19.23 -9.20 12.25
C LEU A 60 -18.52 -8.56 11.05
N ILE A 61 -17.23 -8.80 10.93
CA ILE A 61 -16.37 -8.28 9.86
C ILE A 61 -16.39 -9.30 8.72
N GLY A 62 -17.14 -9.00 7.66
CA GLY A 62 -17.26 -9.90 6.51
C GLY A 62 -15.97 -9.98 5.68
N ARG A 63 -15.28 -8.85 5.48
CA ARG A 63 -13.96 -8.83 4.84
C ARG A 63 -13.15 -7.62 5.30
N LEU A 64 -12.14 -7.88 6.14
CA LEU A 64 -11.20 -6.86 6.60
C LEU A 64 -10.30 -6.39 5.45
N THR A 65 -10.45 -5.13 5.05
CA THR A 65 -9.64 -4.50 3.99
C THR A 65 -8.58 -3.56 4.51
N ASN A 66 -8.80 -2.97 5.69
CA ASN A 66 -7.91 -1.98 6.30
C ASN A 66 -7.83 -2.20 7.80
N ALA A 67 -6.62 -2.12 8.35
CA ALA A 67 -6.38 -1.97 9.78
C ALA A 67 -5.34 -0.88 9.95
N ILE A 68 -5.79 0.34 10.29
CA ILE A 68 -4.97 1.55 10.34
C ILE A 68 -4.83 1.97 11.82
N PRO A 69 -3.62 1.93 12.40
CA PRO A 69 -3.38 2.48 13.73
C PRO A 69 -3.65 3.99 13.75
N ILE A 70 -4.46 4.44 14.70
CA ILE A 70 -4.79 5.86 14.92
C ILE A 70 -4.73 6.20 16.42
N GLY A 71 -3.57 6.66 16.88
CA GLY A 71 -3.32 6.82 18.31
C GLY A 71 -3.35 5.45 18.99
N ASN A 72 -4.19 5.30 20.01
CA ASN A 72 -4.36 4.06 20.76
C ASN A 72 -5.62 3.28 20.30
N LYS A 73 -5.88 3.27 19.00
CA LYS A 73 -7.04 2.60 18.38
C LYS A 73 -6.66 2.10 17.00
N TYR A 74 -7.48 1.22 16.45
CA TYR A 74 -7.41 0.78 15.07
C TYR A 74 -8.68 1.16 14.31
N LEU A 75 -8.51 1.84 13.18
CA LEU A 75 -9.57 2.04 12.20
C LEU A 75 -9.64 0.80 11.30
N ILE A 76 -10.71 0.02 11.45
CA ILE A 76 -10.95 -1.23 10.76
C ILE A 76 -11.95 -1.00 9.62
N GLY A 77 -11.54 -1.32 8.39
CA GLY A 77 -12.40 -1.31 7.21
C GLY A 77 -12.97 -2.69 6.93
N ASP A 78 -14.30 -2.79 6.87
CA ASP A 78 -15.04 -3.98 6.47
C ASP A 78 -15.69 -3.75 5.10
N ALA A 79 -15.42 -4.61 4.13
CA ALA A 79 -15.98 -4.50 2.78
C ALA A 79 -16.58 -5.85 2.32
N PRO A 80 -17.72 -6.28 2.89
CA PRO A 80 -18.33 -7.55 2.55
C PRO A 80 -18.78 -7.57 1.09
N LEU A 81 -18.78 -8.76 0.48
CA LEU A 81 -19.16 -8.92 -0.94
C LEU A 81 -20.62 -8.51 -1.16
N GLY A 82 -20.85 -7.57 -2.08
CA GLY A 82 -22.19 -7.11 -2.44
C GLY A 82 -22.80 -6.05 -1.51
N TYR A 83 -22.07 -5.63 -0.47
CA TYR A 83 -22.53 -4.65 0.50
C TYR A 83 -21.62 -3.42 0.53
N THR A 84 -22.17 -2.29 0.99
CA THR A 84 -21.42 -1.07 1.24
C THR A 84 -20.38 -1.30 2.32
N SER A 85 -19.14 -0.89 2.06
CA SER A 85 -18.08 -0.93 3.06
C SER A 85 -18.41 -0.08 4.27
N LYS A 86 -17.99 -0.53 5.45
CA LYS A 86 -18.14 0.15 6.74
C LYS A 86 -16.79 0.31 7.39
N TYR A 87 -16.69 1.27 8.30
CA TYR A 87 -15.50 1.49 9.11
C TYR A 87 -15.86 1.57 10.57
N TYR A 88 -14.97 1.01 11.40
CA TYR A 88 -15.16 0.88 12.83
C TYR A 88 -13.88 1.25 13.57
N LEU A 89 -14.01 1.78 14.77
CA LEU A 89 -12.91 1.92 15.71
C LEU A 89 -12.91 0.75 16.67
N PHE A 90 -11.73 0.18 16.84
CA PHE A 90 -11.42 -0.79 17.88
C PHE A 90 -10.30 -0.23 18.77
N ASP A 91 -10.28 -0.57 20.06
CA ASP A 91 -9.21 -0.19 20.97
C ASP A 91 -7.93 -1.03 20.76
N GLU A 92 -6.90 -0.83 21.59
CA GLU A 92 -5.62 -1.54 21.47
C GLU A 92 -5.71 -3.03 21.85
N GLU A 93 -6.77 -3.41 22.56
CA GLU A 93 -7.07 -4.76 23.01
C GLU A 93 -7.97 -5.51 22.03
N GLY A 94 -8.52 -4.82 21.03
CA GLY A 94 -9.40 -5.38 20.01
C GLY A 94 -10.87 -5.30 20.37
N ASN A 95 -11.26 -4.53 21.38
CA ASN A 95 -12.67 -4.31 21.69
C ASN A 95 -13.28 -3.27 20.74
N TYR A 96 -14.52 -3.50 20.34
CA TYR A 96 -15.29 -2.59 19.51
C TYR A 96 -15.60 -1.30 20.28
N VAL A 97 -15.38 -0.15 19.64
CA VAL A 97 -15.62 1.17 20.23
C VAL A 97 -16.85 1.83 19.59
N ILE A 98 -16.75 2.21 18.31
CA ILE A 98 -17.80 2.96 17.58
C ILE A 98 -17.71 2.72 16.06
N PRO A 99 -18.79 2.94 15.29
CA PRO A 99 -18.70 3.03 13.83
C PRO A 99 -18.25 4.44 13.38
N ILE A 100 -17.69 4.54 12.17
CA ILE A 100 -17.38 5.81 11.52
C ILE A 100 -18.43 6.11 10.43
N GLY A 101 -19.24 7.14 10.68
CA GLY A 101 -20.36 7.54 9.83
C GLY A 101 -21.47 6.49 9.77
N SER A 102 -22.41 6.66 8.84
CA SER A 102 -23.56 5.76 8.70
C SER A 102 -23.97 5.57 7.25
N ILE A 103 -24.60 4.43 6.95
CA ILE A 103 -25.07 4.12 5.60
C ILE A 103 -26.41 4.81 5.34
N GLY A 104 -26.51 5.51 4.20
CA GLY A 104 -27.74 6.16 3.76
C GLY A 104 -27.51 7.22 2.69
N HIS A 105 -28.56 7.99 2.42
CA HIS A 105 -28.56 9.08 1.42
C HIS A 105 -28.73 10.47 2.03
N GLY A 106 -28.94 10.58 3.35
CA GLY A 106 -29.10 11.85 4.06
C GLY A 106 -27.78 12.58 4.29
N PRO A 107 -27.84 13.81 4.84
CA PRO A 107 -26.64 14.54 5.29
C PRO A 107 -25.83 13.70 6.30
N GLY A 108 -24.51 13.66 6.14
CA GLY A 108 -23.61 12.85 6.98
C GLY A 108 -23.67 11.34 6.71
N GLN A 109 -24.40 10.88 5.69
CA GLN A 109 -24.52 9.47 5.34
C GLN A 109 -23.89 9.15 3.98
N TYR A 110 -23.34 7.94 3.85
CA TYR A 110 -22.72 7.44 2.63
C TYR A 110 -23.39 6.15 2.15
N ASN A 111 -23.31 5.86 0.85
CA ASN A 111 -23.78 4.58 0.29
C ASN A 111 -22.64 3.74 -0.32
N SER A 112 -21.44 4.30 -0.36
CA SER A 112 -20.23 3.67 -0.86
C SER A 112 -19.01 4.36 -0.28
N ILE A 113 -17.95 3.61 -0.01
CA ILE A 113 -16.65 4.16 0.36
C ILE A 113 -15.64 3.69 -0.68
N ARG A 114 -14.95 4.67 -1.26
CA ARG A 114 -14.03 4.50 -2.36
C ARG A 114 -12.59 4.37 -1.88
N SER A 115 -12.20 5.22 -0.93
CA SER A 115 -10.88 5.20 -0.31
C SER A 115 -10.93 5.80 1.09
N VAL A 116 -9.90 5.50 1.87
CA VAL A 116 -9.70 6.01 3.23
C VAL A 116 -8.28 6.56 3.35
N ASP A 117 -8.13 7.65 4.09
CA ASP A 117 -6.83 8.18 4.53
C ASP A 117 -6.96 8.70 5.96
N THR A 118 -5.84 8.81 6.66
CA THR A 118 -5.78 9.35 8.01
C THR A 118 -4.70 10.42 8.11
N ASP A 119 -4.92 11.41 8.97
CA ASP A 119 -3.94 12.43 9.29
C ASP A 119 -3.66 12.38 10.80
N ASN A 120 -2.51 11.82 11.18
CA ASN A 120 -2.10 11.69 12.58
C ASN A 120 -1.88 13.05 13.25
N LYS A 121 -1.45 14.06 12.51
CA LYS A 121 -1.17 15.40 13.04
C LYS A 121 -2.45 16.11 13.41
N ASN A 122 -3.46 16.05 12.53
CA ASN A 122 -4.76 16.69 12.75
C ASN A 122 -5.79 15.78 13.42
N LYS A 123 -5.45 14.50 13.64
CA LYS A 123 -6.33 13.46 14.21
C LYS A 123 -7.64 13.33 13.46
N THR A 124 -7.55 13.26 12.14
CA THR A 124 -8.71 13.15 11.25
C THR A 124 -8.67 11.88 10.39
N ILE A 125 -9.86 11.46 9.96
CA ILE A 125 -10.13 10.35 9.06
C ILE A 125 -10.87 10.92 7.86
N LEU A 126 -10.35 10.66 6.67
CA LEU A 126 -11.01 10.98 5.41
C LEU A 126 -11.66 9.72 4.85
N LEU A 127 -12.97 9.75 4.65
CA LEU A 127 -13.69 8.77 3.84
C LEU A 127 -14.07 9.41 2.51
N GLU A 128 -13.48 8.93 1.42
CA GLU A 128 -13.88 9.32 0.08
C GLU A 128 -15.08 8.48 -0.35
N THR A 129 -16.15 9.14 -0.75
CA THR A 129 -17.22 8.56 -1.57
C THR A 129 -17.27 9.32 -2.91
N ILE A 130 -18.11 8.90 -3.85
CA ILE A 130 -18.26 9.62 -5.11
C ILE A 130 -19.64 10.28 -5.12
N PRO A 131 -19.75 11.62 -5.20
CA PRO A 131 -18.67 12.62 -5.36
C PRO A 131 -18.17 13.27 -4.05
N LYS A 132 -18.57 12.79 -2.87
CA LYS A 132 -18.32 13.47 -1.59
C LYS A 132 -17.06 13.00 -0.86
N CYS A 133 -16.54 13.83 0.02
CA CYS A 133 -15.51 13.49 0.99
C CYS A 133 -16.05 13.84 2.38
N PHE A 134 -15.96 12.89 3.30
CA PHE A 134 -16.33 13.08 4.69
C PHE A 134 -15.08 13.10 5.55
N GLU A 135 -14.99 14.08 6.42
CA GLU A 135 -13.91 14.20 7.40
C GLU A 135 -14.46 13.96 8.79
N TYR A 136 -13.88 13.00 9.51
CA TYR A 136 -14.22 12.69 10.89
C TYR A 136 -13.01 12.95 11.78
N ASN A 137 -13.23 13.24 13.06
CA ASN A 137 -12.15 13.14 14.05
C ASN A 137 -11.97 11.68 14.52
N TRP A 138 -10.94 11.43 15.33
CA TRP A 138 -10.66 10.11 15.92
C TRP A 138 -11.66 9.64 17.00
N ASP A 139 -12.67 10.46 17.31
CA ASP A 139 -13.81 10.11 18.16
C ASP A 139 -15.07 9.81 17.32
N GLY A 140 -14.92 9.75 16.00
CA GLY A 140 -16.01 9.42 15.06
C GLY A 140 -17.00 10.55 14.81
N VAL A 141 -16.73 11.76 15.29
CA VAL A 141 -17.57 12.94 15.05
C VAL A 141 -17.28 13.48 13.66
N LEU A 142 -18.33 13.66 12.86
CA LEU A 142 -18.25 14.30 11.54
C LEU A 142 -17.82 15.76 11.71
N ILE A 143 -16.67 16.11 11.14
CA ILE A 143 -16.13 17.47 11.08
C ILE A 143 -16.71 18.20 9.87
N ASP A 144 -16.71 17.57 8.70
CA ASP A 144 -17.17 18.20 7.46
C ASP A 144 -17.57 17.18 6.39
N GLU A 145 -18.41 17.63 5.46
CA GLU A 145 -18.83 16.91 4.27
C GLU A 145 -18.72 17.85 3.07
N LYS A 146 -17.86 17.51 2.10
CA LYS A 146 -17.64 18.32 0.89
C LYS A 146 -17.84 17.51 -0.38
N ILE A 147 -18.41 18.14 -1.41
CA ILE A 147 -18.50 17.57 -2.76
C ILE A 147 -17.27 17.96 -3.57
N LYS A 148 -16.69 17.03 -4.34
CA LYS A 148 -15.74 17.37 -5.41
C LYS A 148 -16.51 18.05 -6.53
N MET A 149 -16.34 19.37 -6.63
CA MET A 149 -17.14 20.22 -7.53
C MET A 149 -16.79 19.99 -9.00
N ASP A 150 -15.55 19.61 -9.27
CA ASP A 150 -15.05 19.34 -10.60
C ASP A 150 -14.12 18.12 -10.58
N SER A 151 -14.08 17.43 -11.72
CA SER A 151 -13.20 16.32 -11.99
C SER A 151 -12.55 16.43 -13.38
N ALA A 152 -12.74 17.54 -14.09
CA ALA A 152 -12.20 17.80 -15.43
C ALA A 152 -12.47 16.66 -16.43
N GLY A 153 -13.58 15.94 -16.28
CA GLY A 153 -13.94 14.78 -17.12
C GLY A 153 -13.27 13.45 -16.71
N TYR A 154 -12.63 13.39 -15.53
CA TYR A 154 -12.00 12.18 -14.99
C TYR A 154 -12.79 11.64 -13.80
N TYR A 155 -12.55 10.39 -13.42
CA TYR A 155 -13.10 9.81 -12.20
C TYR A 155 -12.04 9.82 -11.09
N PRO A 156 -12.27 10.49 -9.95
CA PRO A 156 -11.41 10.34 -8.79
C PRO A 156 -11.36 8.87 -8.33
N PHE A 157 -10.16 8.37 -8.00
CA PHE A 157 -9.98 6.96 -7.68
C PHE A 157 -9.51 6.71 -6.24
N GLN A 158 -8.59 7.53 -5.74
CA GLN A 158 -8.06 7.46 -4.37
C GLN A 158 -7.61 8.87 -3.97
N THR A 159 -8.01 9.33 -2.79
CA THR A 159 -7.72 10.67 -2.27
C THR A 159 -7.04 10.60 -0.91
N MET A 160 -6.03 11.44 -0.72
CA MET A 160 -5.28 11.57 0.54
C MET A 160 -5.10 13.03 0.94
N TYR A 161 -4.97 13.29 2.24
CA TYR A 161 -4.63 14.61 2.77
C TYR A 161 -3.22 15.03 2.33
N ALA A 162 -3.11 16.08 1.51
CA ALA A 162 -1.84 16.64 1.04
C ALA A 162 -1.34 17.82 1.89
N GLY A 163 -2.16 18.31 2.81
CA GLY A 163 -1.87 19.42 3.71
C GLY A 163 -3.15 19.95 4.34
N LYS A 164 -3.05 21.07 5.06
CA LYS A 164 -4.23 21.75 5.60
C LYS A 164 -5.13 22.18 4.43
N ASN A 165 -6.37 21.69 4.40
CA ASN A 165 -7.35 21.95 3.34
C ASN A 165 -6.91 21.51 1.92
N LEU A 166 -5.89 20.66 1.80
CA LEU A 166 -5.38 20.18 0.51
C LEU A 166 -5.51 18.68 0.39
N TYR A 167 -5.94 18.20 -0.78
CA TYR A 167 -6.19 16.78 -1.03
C TYR A 167 -5.59 16.39 -2.39
N LEU A 168 -4.74 15.38 -2.40
CA LEU A 168 -4.21 14.83 -3.64
C LEU A 168 -5.06 13.62 -4.04
N SER A 169 -5.63 13.65 -5.24
CA SER A 169 -6.42 12.56 -5.79
C SER A 169 -5.74 11.96 -7.01
N THR A 170 -5.61 10.63 -7.02
CA THR A 170 -5.43 9.89 -8.28
C THR A 170 -6.73 9.88 -9.06
N ILE A 171 -6.62 9.60 -10.35
CA ILE A 171 -7.72 9.64 -11.30
C ILE A 171 -7.75 8.39 -12.17
N SER A 172 -8.91 8.10 -12.75
CA SER A 172 -9.09 7.19 -13.85
C SER A 172 -9.85 7.86 -14.99
N SER A 173 -9.55 7.44 -16.21
CA SER A 173 -10.28 7.82 -17.41
C SER A 173 -10.31 6.63 -18.37
N PRO A 174 -11.43 6.39 -19.09
CA PRO A 174 -11.47 5.40 -20.16
C PRO A 174 -10.80 5.88 -21.44
N GLU A 175 -10.62 7.20 -21.63
CA GLU A 175 -10.28 7.79 -22.92
C GLU A 175 -8.84 8.29 -22.99
N THR A 176 -8.33 8.91 -21.93
CA THR A 176 -7.07 9.68 -22.00
C THR A 176 -6.18 9.45 -20.77
N ARG A 177 -4.88 9.60 -20.98
CA ARG A 177 -3.81 9.62 -19.96
C ARG A 177 -3.12 10.98 -19.90
N GLU A 178 -3.86 12.06 -20.03
CA GLU A 178 -3.26 13.40 -19.98
C GLU A 178 -2.71 13.74 -18.60
N TYR A 179 -3.38 13.29 -17.53
CA TYR A 179 -3.02 13.61 -16.15
C TYR A 179 -2.70 12.38 -15.30
N LYS A 180 -1.91 12.60 -14.25
CA LYS A 180 -1.51 11.62 -13.21
C LYS A 180 -2.40 11.72 -11.98
N ALA A 181 -2.68 12.94 -11.56
CA ALA A 181 -3.37 13.27 -10.32
C ALA A 181 -3.89 14.71 -10.39
N PHE A 182 -4.81 15.05 -9.48
CA PHE A 182 -5.30 16.41 -9.24
C PHE A 182 -5.09 16.81 -7.79
N LEU A 183 -4.71 18.06 -7.57
CA LEU A 183 -4.69 18.69 -6.27
C LEU A 183 -5.98 19.48 -6.09
N TYR A 184 -6.71 19.14 -5.03
CA TYR A 184 -7.91 19.83 -4.61
C TYR A 184 -7.62 20.72 -3.41
N GLU A 185 -8.23 21.89 -3.39
CA GLU A 185 -8.33 22.75 -2.23
C GLU A 185 -9.77 22.74 -1.71
N LYS A 186 -9.91 22.72 -0.39
CA LYS A 186 -11.20 22.82 0.29
C LYS A 186 -11.61 24.28 0.44
N GLU A 187 -12.72 24.61 -0.22
CA GLU A 187 -13.45 25.86 -0.10
C GLU A 187 -14.73 25.64 0.73
N GLU A 188 -15.46 26.71 1.01
CA GLU A 188 -16.74 26.65 1.75
C GLU A 188 -17.77 25.75 1.05
N THR A 189 -17.85 25.85 -0.27
CA THR A 189 -18.85 25.19 -1.13
C THR A 189 -18.48 23.76 -1.54
N GLY A 190 -17.21 23.37 -1.45
CA GLY A 190 -16.75 22.07 -1.91
C GLY A 190 -15.23 21.96 -2.06
N LEU A 191 -14.79 20.91 -2.76
CA LEU A 191 -13.41 20.70 -3.14
C LEU A 191 -13.21 21.11 -4.61
N LYS A 192 -12.29 22.04 -4.85
CA LYS A 192 -12.00 22.57 -6.18
C LYS A 192 -10.60 22.19 -6.64
N ILE A 193 -10.45 21.85 -7.91
CA ILE A 193 -9.14 21.59 -8.51
C ILE A 193 -8.36 22.90 -8.59
N ILE A 194 -7.18 22.94 -7.95
CA ILE A 194 -6.25 24.07 -8.02
C ILE A 194 -4.99 23.75 -8.83
N ARG A 195 -4.72 22.47 -9.07
CA ARG A 195 -3.60 22.02 -9.92
C ARG A 195 -3.88 20.65 -10.53
N THR A 196 -3.45 20.48 -11.77
CA THR A 196 -3.41 19.19 -12.47
C THR A 196 -1.96 18.78 -12.72
N TYR A 197 -1.66 17.49 -12.52
CA TYR A 197 -0.32 16.96 -12.76
C TYR A 197 -0.31 16.21 -14.07
N LEU A 198 0.43 16.72 -15.06
CA LEU A 198 0.52 16.09 -16.37
C LEU A 198 1.19 14.72 -16.28
N ASN A 199 0.67 13.80 -17.08
CA ASN A 199 1.37 12.60 -17.44
C ASN A 199 2.41 12.94 -18.51
N TYR A 200 3.50 12.18 -18.58
CA TYR A 200 4.51 12.38 -19.63
C TYR A 200 4.16 11.66 -20.92
N PHE A 201 3.18 10.73 -20.89
CA PHE A 201 2.71 10.04 -22.09
C PHE A 201 1.63 10.78 -22.88
N GLN A 202 0.82 11.63 -22.23
CA GLN A 202 -0.25 12.48 -22.80
C GLN A 202 -0.91 11.90 -24.07
N ARG A 203 -1.55 10.73 -23.93
CA ARG A 203 -2.09 9.98 -25.07
C ARG A 203 -3.43 9.34 -24.77
N GLU A 204 -4.18 9.05 -25.84
CA GLU A 204 -5.42 8.29 -25.79
C GLU A 204 -5.18 6.83 -25.36
N LYS A 205 -6.15 6.26 -24.64
CA LYS A 205 -6.16 4.85 -24.25
C LYS A 205 -6.76 3.99 -25.36
N THR A 206 -6.16 2.84 -25.62
CA THR A 206 -6.68 1.85 -26.57
C THR A 206 -7.13 0.59 -25.85
N GLY A 207 -8.13 -0.10 -26.42
CA GLY A 207 -8.64 -1.36 -25.88
C GLY A 207 -9.49 -1.23 -24.60
N ILE A 208 -10.01 -0.03 -24.31
CA ILE A 208 -10.92 0.23 -23.19
C ILE A 208 -12.28 0.63 -23.74
N SER A 209 -13.35 -0.01 -23.26
CA SER A 209 -14.71 0.27 -23.70
C SER A 209 -15.15 1.68 -23.29
N LYS A 210 -15.67 2.43 -24.26
CA LYS A 210 -16.38 3.71 -24.05
C LYS A 210 -17.59 3.43 -23.16
N GLY A 211 -17.56 3.91 -21.91
CA GLY A 211 -18.58 3.63 -20.88
C GLY A 211 -18.09 2.86 -19.65
N SER A 212 -16.82 2.40 -19.63
CA SER A 212 -16.20 1.86 -18.42
C SER A 212 -15.60 2.96 -17.53
N TRP A 213 -15.29 2.64 -16.26
CA TRP A 213 -14.53 3.51 -15.35
C TRP A 213 -13.07 3.77 -15.80
N GLY A 214 -12.63 3.09 -16.85
CA GLY A 214 -11.27 3.13 -17.37
C GLY A 214 -10.25 2.41 -16.48
N THR A 215 -8.99 2.81 -16.64
CA THR A 215 -7.87 2.32 -15.82
C THR A 215 -7.36 3.45 -14.94
N THR A 216 -6.89 3.09 -13.74
CA THR A 216 -6.17 4.02 -12.86
C THR A 216 -4.90 4.48 -13.50
N ASP A 217 -4.66 5.79 -13.46
CA ASP A 217 -3.39 6.33 -13.92
C ASP A 217 -2.34 6.41 -12.81
N GLY A 218 -2.64 5.95 -11.58
CA GLY A 218 -1.65 5.77 -10.52
C GLY A 218 -2.25 5.23 -9.23
N LYS A 219 -1.38 4.96 -8.25
CA LYS A 219 -1.69 4.68 -6.85
C LYS A 219 -0.95 5.70 -5.99
N ILE A 220 -1.54 6.08 -4.88
CA ILE A 220 -0.88 6.90 -3.86
C ILE A 220 -0.84 6.16 -2.53
N PHE A 221 0.23 6.36 -1.76
CA PHE A 221 0.42 5.74 -0.46
C PHE A 221 1.27 6.64 0.46
N ARG A 222 1.18 6.42 1.78
CA ARG A 222 2.01 7.12 2.77
C ARG A 222 3.39 6.48 2.87
N GLY A 223 4.42 7.32 2.86
CA GLY A 223 5.75 7.02 3.40
C GLY A 223 6.02 7.98 4.56
N LYS A 224 5.69 7.55 5.77
CA LYS A 224 5.51 8.46 6.93
C LYS A 224 4.53 9.59 6.57
N ASP A 225 4.93 10.85 6.75
CA ASP A 225 4.08 12.00 6.42
C ASP A 225 4.06 12.34 4.92
N GLN A 226 4.91 11.71 4.10
CA GLN A 226 5.03 12.02 2.67
C GLN A 226 4.03 11.18 1.86
N ILE A 227 3.44 11.79 0.83
CA ILE A 227 2.64 11.05 -0.14
C ILE A 227 3.57 10.60 -1.27
N ARG A 228 3.57 9.30 -1.53
CA ARG A 228 4.18 8.71 -2.72
C ARG A 228 3.14 8.54 -3.80
N TYR A 229 3.56 8.73 -5.04
CA TYR A 229 2.79 8.40 -6.23
C TYR A 229 3.58 7.39 -7.06
N TRP A 230 2.90 6.36 -7.54
CA TRP A 230 3.50 5.36 -8.42
C TRP A 230 2.43 4.77 -9.35
N ARG A 231 2.83 4.28 -10.51
CA ARG A 231 1.96 3.58 -11.45
C ARG A 231 2.56 2.25 -11.86
N ALA A 232 1.71 1.23 -11.98
CA ALA A 232 2.12 -0.05 -12.57
C ALA A 232 2.84 0.17 -13.91
N TRP A 233 3.89 -0.62 -14.13
CA TRP A 233 4.78 -0.58 -15.31
C TRP A 233 5.68 0.64 -15.43
N ASP A 234 5.51 1.64 -14.57
CA ASP A 234 6.43 2.77 -14.47
C ASP A 234 7.70 2.35 -13.73
N ASP A 235 8.80 3.02 -14.04
CA ASP A 235 10.09 2.86 -13.37
C ASP A 235 10.29 3.87 -12.26
N THR A 236 9.40 4.84 -12.09
CA THR A 236 9.62 5.94 -11.15
C THR A 236 8.57 5.97 -10.05
N ILE A 237 9.04 6.05 -8.80
CA ILE A 237 8.23 6.46 -7.65
C ILE A 237 8.46 7.95 -7.44
N PHE A 238 7.37 8.71 -7.42
CA PHE A 238 7.38 10.14 -7.15
C PHE A 238 6.99 10.42 -5.70
N THR A 239 7.40 11.57 -5.18
CA THR A 239 6.93 12.10 -3.91
C THR A 239 6.30 13.47 -4.11
N PHE A 240 5.20 13.70 -3.39
CA PHE A 240 4.61 15.02 -3.28
C PHE A 240 5.46 15.86 -2.32
N ASN A 241 6.09 16.91 -2.84
CA ASN A 241 7.02 17.75 -2.08
C ASN A 241 6.33 18.99 -1.48
N ALA A 242 7.07 19.73 -0.66
CA ALA A 242 6.56 20.94 0.01
C ALA A 242 6.12 22.06 -0.96
N LYS A 243 6.58 22.03 -2.22
CA LYS A 243 6.17 22.96 -3.27
C LYS A 243 4.89 22.50 -3.98
N GLN A 244 4.22 21.46 -3.46
CA GLN A 244 3.04 20.83 -4.04
C GLN A 244 3.32 20.30 -5.46
N ASP A 245 4.49 19.71 -5.65
CA ASP A 245 4.89 19.11 -6.92
C ASP A 245 5.33 17.66 -6.75
N LEU A 246 5.36 16.91 -7.86
CA LEU A 246 5.81 15.52 -7.89
C LEU A 246 7.28 15.45 -8.29
N GLU A 247 8.15 15.11 -7.36
CA GLU A 247 9.59 14.92 -7.61
C GLU A 247 9.99 13.44 -7.54
N VAL A 248 11.07 13.07 -8.23
CA VAL A 248 11.58 11.68 -8.23
C VAL A 248 12.09 11.30 -6.85
N ALA A 249 11.43 10.32 -6.24
CA ALA A 249 11.85 9.71 -4.99
C ALA A 249 12.77 8.51 -5.24
N TYR A 250 12.35 7.57 -6.10
CA TYR A 250 13.09 6.37 -6.44
C TYR A 250 12.91 5.99 -7.91
N VAL A 251 13.89 5.29 -8.47
CA VAL A 251 13.85 4.74 -9.83
C VAL A 251 14.19 3.26 -9.79
N PHE A 252 13.36 2.41 -10.40
CA PHE A 252 13.62 0.98 -10.55
C PHE A 252 14.58 0.74 -11.72
N ASP A 253 15.73 0.13 -11.44
CA ASP A 253 16.56 -0.45 -12.48
C ASP A 253 16.07 -1.88 -12.78
N TYR A 254 15.11 -1.99 -13.70
CA TYR A 254 14.59 -3.28 -14.15
C TYR A 254 15.55 -4.03 -15.11
N GLY A 255 16.53 -3.35 -15.72
CA GLY A 255 17.34 -3.93 -16.79
C GLY A 255 16.48 -4.64 -17.87
N LYS A 256 16.83 -5.89 -18.19
CA LYS A 256 16.10 -6.71 -19.18
C LYS A 256 14.67 -7.10 -18.76
N TYR A 257 14.29 -6.89 -17.50
CA TYR A 257 12.97 -7.26 -16.97
C TYR A 257 11.94 -6.14 -17.11
N LYS A 258 12.32 -4.97 -17.64
CA LYS A 258 11.40 -3.84 -17.85
C LYS A 258 10.31 -4.23 -18.83
N ALA A 259 9.06 -3.89 -18.50
CA ALA A 259 7.96 -4.06 -19.44
C ALA A 259 8.11 -3.10 -20.65
N PRO A 260 7.68 -3.50 -21.85
CA PRO A 260 7.67 -2.62 -23.01
C PRO A 260 6.80 -1.38 -22.79
N THR A 261 7.23 -0.24 -23.34
CA THR A 261 6.54 1.06 -23.14
C THR A 261 5.08 1.00 -23.58
N GLU A 262 4.78 0.26 -24.63
CA GLU A 262 3.44 0.08 -25.17
C GLU A 262 2.41 -0.51 -24.18
N TRP A 263 2.85 -1.19 -23.13
CA TRP A 263 1.94 -1.76 -22.13
C TRP A 263 1.36 -0.71 -21.21
N MET A 264 2.01 0.44 -21.11
CA MET A 264 1.43 1.60 -20.45
C MET A 264 0.24 2.18 -21.22
N PHE A 265 -0.03 1.72 -22.46
CA PHE A 265 -1.10 2.26 -23.30
C PHE A 265 -2.38 1.41 -23.37
N SER A 266 -2.33 0.13 -23.06
CA SER A 266 -3.43 -0.81 -23.31
C SER A 266 -3.83 -1.61 -22.08
N TYR A 267 -5.11 -2.03 -22.01
CA TYR A 267 -5.56 -3.00 -21.03
C TYR A 267 -5.13 -4.40 -21.49
N ARG A 268 -3.99 -4.91 -21.00
CA ARG A 268 -3.46 -6.23 -21.37
C ARG A 268 -3.91 -7.29 -20.37
N THR A 269 -4.41 -8.40 -20.88
CA THR A 269 -4.94 -9.53 -20.08
C THR A 269 -4.23 -10.85 -20.35
N ASP A 270 -3.24 -10.89 -21.25
CA ASP A 270 -2.58 -12.12 -21.72
C ASP A 270 -1.05 -12.15 -21.46
N GLN A 271 -0.40 -13.22 -21.93
CA GLN A 271 0.95 -13.80 -21.67
C GLN A 271 2.15 -12.84 -21.48
N ALA A 272 1.97 -11.56 -21.77
CA ALA A 272 2.85 -10.44 -21.44
C ALA A 272 3.32 -10.43 -19.97
N MET A 273 2.46 -10.73 -19.00
CA MET A 273 2.83 -10.71 -17.56
C MET A 273 3.85 -11.79 -17.14
N VAL A 274 4.27 -12.65 -18.06
CA VAL A 274 5.10 -13.81 -17.75
C VAL A 274 6.58 -13.46 -17.65
N TYR A 275 7.14 -12.46 -18.35
CA TYR A 275 8.61 -12.28 -18.35
C TYR A 275 9.11 -10.99 -17.71
N HIS A 276 8.21 -10.10 -17.29
CA HIS A 276 8.58 -8.81 -16.71
C HIS A 276 8.35 -8.77 -15.21
N ILE A 277 9.02 -7.82 -14.57
CA ILE A 277 8.92 -7.60 -13.13
C ILE A 277 8.32 -6.23 -12.91
N PHE A 278 7.33 -6.15 -12.02
CA PHE A 278 6.71 -4.90 -11.63
C PHE A 278 6.19 -5.02 -10.19
N PRO A 279 6.24 -3.93 -9.39
CA PRO A 279 5.67 -3.95 -8.06
C PRO A 279 4.14 -4.02 -8.17
N GLU A 280 3.51 -4.80 -7.31
CA GLU A 280 2.06 -4.82 -7.14
C GLU A 280 1.64 -3.96 -5.95
N ILE A 281 2.45 -4.04 -4.88
CA ILE A 281 2.29 -3.31 -3.62
C ILE A 281 3.64 -2.71 -3.23
N ILE A 282 3.61 -1.46 -2.78
CA ILE A 282 4.73 -0.73 -2.20
C ILE A 282 4.25 -0.18 -0.85
N MET A 283 5.02 -0.41 0.19
CA MET A 283 4.83 0.21 1.51
C MET A 283 6.16 0.78 1.98
N GLU A 284 6.12 1.81 2.81
CA GLU A 284 7.33 2.52 3.21
C GLU A 284 7.34 2.76 4.72
N SER A 285 8.45 2.39 5.35
CA SER A 285 8.84 2.78 6.70
C SER A 285 9.93 3.85 6.65
N LYS A 286 10.45 4.30 7.79
CA LYS A 286 11.59 5.22 7.86
C LYS A 286 12.84 4.73 7.13
N ASN A 287 13.18 3.45 7.26
CA ASN A 287 14.46 2.92 6.78
C ASN A 287 14.31 1.99 5.57
N TYR A 288 13.10 1.49 5.31
CA TYR A 288 12.88 0.45 4.31
C TYR A 288 11.70 0.74 3.39
N LEU A 289 11.82 0.35 2.13
CA LEU A 289 10.67 0.09 1.25
C LEU A 289 10.39 -1.41 1.23
N PHE A 290 9.12 -1.77 1.35
CA PHE A 290 8.62 -3.14 1.31
C PHE A 290 7.83 -3.33 0.02
N PHE A 291 8.20 -4.33 -0.77
CA PHE A 291 7.58 -4.62 -2.06
C PHE A 291 6.97 -6.01 -2.08
N LYS A 292 5.79 -6.12 -2.70
CA LYS A 292 5.39 -7.36 -3.36
C LYS A 292 5.53 -7.15 -4.85
N PHE A 293 6.48 -7.82 -5.47
CA PHE A 293 6.65 -7.81 -6.91
C PHE A 293 5.95 -9.01 -7.54
N SER A 294 5.36 -8.82 -8.70
CA SER A 294 5.05 -9.93 -9.60
C SER A 294 6.30 -10.22 -10.44
N PHE A 295 6.82 -11.44 -10.35
CA PHE A 295 8.02 -11.86 -11.08
C PHE A 295 7.69 -12.68 -12.34
N GLY A 296 6.43 -13.08 -12.51
CA GLY A 296 6.03 -14.00 -13.57
C GLY A 296 6.88 -15.28 -13.56
N ASN A 297 7.41 -15.64 -14.72
CA ASN A 297 8.30 -16.77 -14.91
C ASN A 297 9.66 -16.66 -14.23
N ASN A 298 10.06 -15.45 -13.85
CA ASN A 298 11.31 -15.22 -13.12
C ASN A 298 11.18 -15.52 -11.62
N ALA A 299 9.97 -15.84 -11.13
CA ALA A 299 9.75 -16.14 -9.72
C ALA A 299 10.52 -17.41 -9.32
N PRO A 300 11.37 -17.37 -8.27
CA PRO A 300 12.21 -18.49 -7.88
C PRO A 300 11.41 -19.65 -7.25
N GLU A 301 10.30 -19.35 -6.58
CA GLU A 301 9.53 -20.31 -5.77
C GLU A 301 8.04 -20.25 -6.10
N LYS A 302 7.67 -20.73 -7.28
CA LYS A 302 6.27 -20.77 -7.71
C LYS A 302 5.49 -21.83 -6.94
N PHE A 303 4.20 -21.58 -6.71
CA PHE A 303 3.29 -22.60 -6.18
C PHE A 303 1.86 -22.40 -6.63
N GLU A 304 1.12 -23.50 -6.76
CA GLU A 304 -0.30 -23.45 -7.06
C GLU A 304 -1.11 -23.15 -5.81
N TYR A 305 -2.13 -22.32 -5.95
CA TYR A 305 -3.15 -22.11 -4.94
C TYR A 305 -4.53 -22.00 -5.58
N GLU A 306 -5.56 -22.27 -4.79
CA GLU A 306 -6.94 -22.12 -5.20
C GLU A 306 -7.47 -20.75 -4.79
N GLN A 307 -7.93 -19.98 -5.77
CA GLN A 307 -8.62 -18.73 -5.53
C GLN A 307 -10.11 -18.95 -5.69
N ARG A 308 -10.88 -18.75 -4.61
CA ARG A 308 -12.34 -18.69 -4.67
C ARG A 308 -12.78 -17.26 -4.99
N SER A 309 -13.72 -17.14 -5.92
CA SER A 309 -14.34 -15.87 -6.30
C SER A 309 -15.82 -16.07 -6.49
N LEU A 310 -16.62 -15.11 -6.00
CA LEU A 310 -18.05 -15.09 -6.26
C LEU A 310 -18.28 -14.43 -7.62
N ASN A 311 -18.76 -15.19 -8.60
CA ASN A 311 -19.12 -14.67 -9.92
C ASN A 311 -20.58 -15.01 -10.20
N GLN A 312 -21.40 -13.99 -10.47
CA GLN A 312 -22.83 -14.11 -10.77
C GLN A 312 -23.59 -14.99 -9.74
N GLY A 313 -23.28 -14.82 -8.45
CA GLY A 313 -23.93 -15.57 -7.35
C GLY A 313 -23.44 -17.01 -7.16
N SER A 314 -22.48 -17.48 -7.97
CA SER A 314 -21.86 -18.81 -7.80
C SER A 314 -20.42 -18.70 -7.32
N TRP A 315 -20.04 -19.55 -6.37
CA TRP A 315 -18.64 -19.70 -5.97
C TRP A 315 -17.89 -20.45 -7.06
N GLN A 316 -16.87 -19.79 -7.61
CA GLN A 316 -15.97 -20.34 -8.62
C GLN A 316 -14.58 -20.50 -8.02
N THR A 317 -14.05 -21.70 -8.06
CA THR A 317 -12.67 -21.99 -7.67
C THR A 317 -11.79 -22.01 -8.91
N ARG A 318 -10.71 -21.23 -8.91
CA ARG A 318 -9.73 -21.21 -9.99
C ARG A 318 -8.35 -21.50 -9.44
N LYS A 319 -7.64 -22.43 -10.07
CA LYS A 319 -6.21 -22.61 -9.81
C LYS A 319 -5.43 -21.42 -10.34
N ARG A 320 -4.46 -20.97 -9.55
CA ARG A 320 -3.58 -19.84 -9.83
C ARG A 320 -2.16 -20.24 -9.48
N MET A 321 -1.21 -19.70 -10.24
CA MET A 321 0.21 -19.80 -9.91
C MET A 321 0.62 -18.55 -9.15
N ASN A 322 1.13 -18.71 -7.93
CA ASN A 322 1.77 -17.64 -7.21
C ASN A 322 3.15 -17.36 -7.84
N VAL A 323 3.36 -16.09 -8.20
CA VAL A 323 4.62 -15.57 -8.74
C VAL A 323 5.08 -14.33 -7.98
N THR A 324 4.53 -14.13 -6.78
CA THR A 324 4.78 -12.96 -5.94
C THR A 324 6.09 -13.16 -5.17
N VAL A 325 6.96 -12.18 -5.24
CA VAL A 325 8.20 -12.13 -4.47
C VAL A 325 8.14 -10.95 -3.51
N CYS A 326 8.26 -11.23 -2.21
CA CYS A 326 8.39 -10.20 -1.20
C CYS A 326 9.83 -9.67 -1.21
N SER A 327 10.02 -8.37 -1.03
CA SER A 327 11.36 -7.76 -1.10
C SER A 327 11.48 -6.53 -0.22
N ILE A 328 12.68 -6.30 0.30
CA ILE A 328 13.00 -5.15 1.15
C ILE A 328 14.13 -4.37 0.49
N PHE A 329 13.94 -3.07 0.33
CA PHE A 329 15.01 -2.15 -0.05
C PHE A 329 15.41 -1.32 1.16
N ASP A 330 16.67 -1.43 1.56
CA ASP A 330 17.27 -0.61 2.61
C ASP A 330 17.66 0.75 2.03
N LYS A 331 17.00 1.81 2.52
CA LYS A 331 17.20 3.18 2.03
C LYS A 331 18.57 3.76 2.42
N ASN A 332 19.22 3.21 3.43
CA ASN A 332 20.53 3.68 3.90
C ASN A 332 21.66 3.09 3.05
N THR A 333 21.53 1.82 2.68
CA THR A 333 22.56 1.06 1.93
C THR A 333 22.30 0.97 0.43
N GLY A 334 21.06 1.21 -0.03
CA GLY A 334 20.67 1.00 -1.43
C GLY A 334 20.55 -0.48 -1.83
N LYS A 335 20.63 -1.40 -0.86
CA LYS A 335 20.52 -2.84 -1.11
C LYS A 335 19.06 -3.26 -1.21
N LEU A 336 18.71 -3.94 -2.31
CA LEU A 336 17.47 -4.69 -2.45
C LEU A 336 17.72 -6.17 -2.08
N ILE A 337 16.87 -6.72 -1.21
CA ILE A 337 16.89 -8.12 -0.82
C ILE A 337 15.57 -8.76 -1.25
N LEU A 338 15.65 -9.85 -2.02
CA LEU A 338 14.51 -10.69 -2.37
C LEU A 338 14.34 -11.77 -1.29
N LEU A 339 13.10 -12.02 -0.86
CA LEU A 339 12.83 -12.98 0.20
C LEU A 339 12.40 -14.32 -0.40
N ASN A 340 13.11 -15.38 -0.01
CA ASN A 340 12.63 -16.75 -0.18
C ASN A 340 11.54 -17.05 0.86
N GLN A 341 10.70 -18.02 0.55
CA GLN A 341 9.59 -18.48 1.37
C GLN A 341 10.10 -19.20 2.61
N PRO A 342 9.77 -18.71 3.83
CA PRO A 342 10.09 -19.41 5.07
C PRO A 342 9.43 -20.79 5.14
N VAL A 343 8.19 -20.87 4.62
CA VAL A 343 7.45 -22.12 4.46
C VAL A 343 7.15 -22.29 2.97
N LYS A 344 7.84 -23.24 2.36
CA LYS A 344 7.77 -23.50 0.91
C LYS A 344 6.32 -23.68 0.47
N HIS A 345 5.99 -23.00 -0.61
CA HIS A 345 4.73 -23.09 -1.34
C HIS A 345 3.49 -22.69 -0.54
N LYS A 346 3.66 -21.90 0.53
CA LYS A 346 2.54 -21.54 1.42
C LYS A 346 2.59 -20.11 1.93
N TYR A 347 3.63 -19.74 2.68
CA TYR A 347 3.69 -18.44 3.35
C TYR A 347 4.83 -17.58 2.80
N LEU A 348 4.52 -16.32 2.50
CA LEU A 348 5.46 -15.32 2.01
C LEU A 348 5.86 -14.37 3.14
N GLY A 349 7.03 -13.75 3.01
CA GLY A 349 7.51 -12.69 3.91
C GLY A 349 8.56 -13.18 4.91
N PHE A 350 8.60 -12.56 6.08
CA PHE A 350 9.55 -12.88 7.13
C PHE A 350 9.20 -14.18 7.85
N ARG A 351 10.23 -14.97 8.17
CA ARG A 351 10.11 -16.02 9.18
C ARG A 351 9.93 -15.35 10.54
N ASN A 352 8.84 -15.68 11.24
CA ASN A 352 8.64 -15.14 12.57
C ASN A 352 9.36 -16.01 13.62
N ASP A 353 10.55 -15.57 14.01
CA ASP A 353 11.40 -16.17 15.02
C ASP A 353 11.38 -15.43 16.36
N LEU A 354 10.53 -14.40 16.50
CA LEU A 354 10.36 -13.67 17.76
C LEU A 354 9.58 -14.49 18.78
N ASP A 355 8.55 -15.20 18.33
CA ASP A 355 7.63 -15.94 19.20
C ASP A 355 7.16 -17.28 18.59
N GLY A 356 7.73 -17.67 17.45
CA GLY A 356 7.39 -18.90 16.74
C GLY A 356 6.03 -18.87 16.03
N GLY A 357 5.44 -17.68 15.83
CA GLY A 357 4.14 -17.48 15.21
C GLY A 357 4.07 -17.54 13.68
N PRO A 358 2.94 -17.11 13.10
CA PRO A 358 2.76 -16.98 11.65
C PRO A 358 3.86 -16.14 10.97
N CYS A 359 4.19 -16.46 9.71
CA CYS A 359 5.06 -15.62 8.89
C CYS A 359 4.46 -14.22 8.71
N PHE A 360 5.31 -13.20 8.63
CA PHE A 360 4.86 -11.81 8.60
C PHE A 360 5.14 -11.13 7.26
N TRP A 361 4.15 -10.42 6.72
CA TRP A 361 4.36 -9.40 5.71
C TRP A 361 3.36 -8.27 5.92
N PRO A 362 3.78 -6.99 5.90
CA PRO A 362 2.87 -5.90 6.18
C PRO A 362 1.74 -5.81 5.14
N LYS A 363 0.55 -5.46 5.60
CA LYS A 363 -0.57 -4.97 4.78
C LYS A 363 -0.78 -3.46 4.99
N TYR A 364 -0.28 -2.92 6.09
CA TYR A 364 -0.18 -1.50 6.39
C TYR A 364 1.12 -1.19 7.15
N ILE A 365 1.65 0.02 6.97
CA ILE A 365 2.78 0.56 7.74
C ILE A 365 2.42 2.00 8.17
N SER A 366 2.44 2.30 9.47
CA SER A 366 2.13 3.61 10.01
C SER A 366 3.31 4.59 9.92
N ALA A 367 3.05 5.87 10.20
CA ALA A 367 4.11 6.88 10.25
C ALA A 367 5.11 6.64 11.40
N GLU A 368 4.68 5.93 12.44
CA GLU A 368 5.44 5.52 13.61
C GLU A 368 6.18 4.18 13.41
N ASP A 369 6.22 3.67 12.17
CA ASP A 369 6.88 2.43 11.78
C ASP A 369 6.29 1.18 12.47
N GLU A 370 4.99 1.23 12.79
CA GLU A 370 4.17 0.07 13.17
C GLU A 370 3.63 -0.61 11.90
N MET A 371 3.85 -1.91 11.80
CA MET A 371 3.42 -2.73 10.67
C MET A 371 2.26 -3.62 11.09
N VAL A 372 1.20 -3.66 10.30
CA VAL A 372 0.01 -4.46 10.59
C VAL A 372 -0.24 -5.47 9.47
N THR A 373 -0.52 -6.71 9.86
CA THR A 373 -1.16 -7.73 9.02
C THR A 373 -2.33 -8.33 9.78
N TRP A 374 -3.09 -9.22 9.14
CA TRP A 374 -4.23 -9.89 9.74
C TRP A 374 -4.55 -11.20 9.02
N TRP A 375 -5.26 -12.08 9.72
CA TRP A 375 -5.83 -13.33 9.21
C TRP A 375 -7.27 -13.44 9.67
N THR A 376 -8.12 -14.11 8.89
CA THR A 376 -9.41 -14.56 9.45
C THR A 376 -9.15 -15.50 10.63
N ALA A 377 -10.11 -15.66 11.53
CA ALA A 377 -9.94 -16.55 12.68
C ALA A 377 -9.66 -17.99 12.25
N ASP A 378 -10.40 -18.49 11.26
CA ASP A 378 -10.16 -19.78 10.59
C ASP A 378 -8.72 -19.91 10.04
N GLU A 379 -8.25 -18.95 9.24
CA GLU A 379 -6.89 -18.94 8.70
C GLU A 379 -5.83 -18.93 9.83
N PHE A 380 -6.08 -18.18 10.90
CA PHE A 380 -5.18 -18.11 12.05
C PHE A 380 -5.07 -19.44 12.79
N LEU A 381 -6.20 -20.11 13.06
CA LEU A 381 -6.24 -21.44 13.69
C LEU A 381 -5.55 -22.49 12.82
N ASP A 382 -5.78 -22.45 11.50
CA ASP A 382 -5.13 -23.33 10.53
C ASP A 382 -3.60 -23.14 10.50
N ILE A 383 -3.12 -21.90 10.58
CA ILE A 383 -1.68 -21.61 10.70
C ILE A 383 -1.17 -22.14 12.04
N TYR A 384 -1.87 -21.82 13.13
CA TYR A 384 -1.47 -22.19 14.50
C TYR A 384 -1.27 -23.71 14.65
N GLY A 385 -2.19 -24.52 14.12
CA GLY A 385 -2.09 -25.98 14.16
C GLY A 385 -0.86 -26.58 13.45
N GLN A 386 -0.12 -25.76 12.69
CA GLN A 386 1.09 -26.17 11.97
C GLN A 386 2.38 -25.58 12.56
N LEU A 387 2.27 -24.74 13.60
CA LEU A 387 3.43 -24.14 14.24
C LEU A 387 4.17 -25.18 15.09
N SER A 388 5.50 -25.22 14.96
CA SER A 388 6.32 -26.21 15.69
C SER A 388 6.56 -25.84 17.15
N ASN A 389 6.63 -24.54 17.47
CA ASN A 389 6.92 -24.06 18.83
C ASN A 389 6.30 -22.66 19.06
N PRO A 390 4.96 -22.54 19.09
CA PRO A 390 4.30 -21.25 19.33
C PRO A 390 4.48 -20.78 20.77
N SER A 391 4.51 -19.46 20.96
CA SER A 391 4.53 -18.82 22.28
C SER A 391 3.28 -19.13 23.13
N ALA A 392 3.40 -18.93 24.45
CA ALA A 392 2.27 -19.08 25.37
C ALA A 392 1.13 -18.09 25.07
N GLU A 393 1.44 -16.90 24.57
CA GLU A 393 0.45 -15.90 24.14
C GLU A 393 -0.37 -16.42 22.95
N LEU A 394 0.30 -16.91 21.90
CA LEU A 394 -0.36 -17.50 20.74
C LEU A 394 -1.27 -18.67 21.13
N LYS A 395 -0.78 -19.54 22.02
CA LYS A 395 -1.57 -20.65 22.55
C LYS A 395 -2.83 -20.15 23.27
N SER A 396 -2.69 -19.16 24.15
CA SER A 396 -3.84 -18.59 24.87
C SER A 396 -4.86 -17.94 23.93
N ILE A 397 -4.44 -17.37 22.80
CA ILE A 397 -5.34 -16.80 21.80
C ILE A 397 -6.06 -17.91 21.05
N ALA A 398 -5.33 -18.90 20.54
CA ALA A 398 -5.91 -20.00 19.78
C ALA A 398 -6.91 -20.84 20.60
N GLU A 399 -6.70 -21.00 21.92
CA GLU A 399 -7.63 -21.72 22.80
C GLU A 399 -8.96 -20.97 23.03
N LYS A 400 -9.00 -19.66 22.78
CA LYS A 400 -10.20 -18.82 22.99
C LYS A 400 -10.93 -18.46 21.71
N LEU A 401 -10.29 -18.65 20.56
CA LEU A 401 -10.76 -18.22 19.26
C LEU A 401 -11.60 -19.32 18.59
N ASN A 402 -12.76 -18.96 18.06
CA ASN A 402 -13.58 -19.81 17.20
C ASN A 402 -13.32 -19.49 15.73
N SER A 403 -13.55 -20.45 14.82
CA SER A 403 -13.31 -20.25 13.37
C SER A 403 -14.15 -19.13 12.76
N ASP A 404 -15.33 -18.87 13.33
CA ASP A 404 -16.28 -17.85 12.87
C ASP A 404 -16.07 -16.48 13.55
N ASP A 405 -15.08 -16.36 14.42
CA ASP A 405 -14.73 -15.08 15.05
C ASP A 405 -14.16 -14.10 14.02
N ASN A 406 -14.24 -12.82 14.36
CA ASN A 406 -13.62 -11.75 13.61
C ASN A 406 -12.10 -11.95 13.48
N PRO A 407 -11.48 -11.33 12.46
CA PRO A 407 -10.05 -11.48 12.19
C PRO A 407 -9.14 -11.14 13.38
N VAL A 408 -7.98 -11.80 13.42
CA VAL A 408 -6.90 -11.49 14.36
C VAL A 408 -5.88 -10.61 13.66
N LEU A 409 -5.60 -9.43 14.23
CA LEU A 409 -4.50 -8.58 13.79
C LEU A 409 -3.17 -9.11 14.34
N MET A 410 -2.11 -8.98 13.56
CA MET A 410 -0.73 -9.10 14.04
C MET A 410 0.00 -7.80 13.77
N VAL A 411 0.44 -7.20 14.86
CA VAL A 411 1.06 -5.88 14.91
C VAL A 411 2.54 -6.06 15.25
N VAL A 412 3.41 -5.46 14.44
CA VAL A 412 4.86 -5.56 14.55
C VAL A 412 5.47 -4.18 14.62
N LYS A 413 6.36 -3.95 15.58
CA LYS A 413 7.09 -2.69 15.72
C LYS A 413 8.50 -2.81 15.15
N LEU A 414 8.87 -1.97 14.19
CA LEU A 414 10.21 -1.97 13.58
C LEU A 414 11.32 -1.50 14.54
N LYS A 415 12.57 -1.88 14.23
CA LYS A 415 13.79 -1.52 14.98
C LYS A 415 14.19 -0.04 14.87
#